data_AF-A0A3N5HFX5-F1
#
_entry.id   AF-A0A3N5HFX5-F1
#
_cell.length_a   1.000
_cell.length_b   1.000
_cell.length_c   1.000
_cell.angle_alpha   90.00
_cell.angle_beta   90.00
_cell.angle_gamma   90.00
#
_symmetry.space_group_name_H-M   'P 1'
#
loop_
_entity.id
_entity.type
_entity.pdbx_description
1 polymer ?
#
loop_
_entity_poly.entity_id
_entity_poly.type
_entity_poly.pdbx_seq_one_letter_code
_entity_poly.pdbx_strand_id
1 'polypeptide(L)'
;MLKLRRLYESALEWIVIVLMTVLAVEVTVGVVFRTIGDSLVWYDEVASILLAWLTFYGSAYAAAKRGHISCPELVAMMAPGPRLAVTILVEVLVIGFFALLGVIGWQVLEVLATDTLVSLPSVPVSF
;
A
#
# COMPACT_ATOMS: atom_id res chain seq x y z
N MET A 1 17.50 17.14 -9.95
CA MET A 1 17.28 15.90 -9.16
C MET A 1 16.52 16.15 -7.86
N LEU A 2 16.95 17.08 -6.99
CA LEU A 2 16.27 17.36 -5.72
C LEU A 2 14.81 17.85 -5.86
N LYS A 3 14.49 18.66 -6.89
CA LYS A 3 13.10 19.12 -7.15
C LYS A 3 12.15 17.97 -7.48
N LEU A 4 12.58 17.02 -8.32
CA LEU A 4 11.76 15.88 -8.73
C LEU A 4 11.48 14.95 -7.55
N ARG A 5 12.50 14.67 -6.72
CA ARG A 5 12.34 13.85 -5.52
C ARG A 5 11.37 14.49 -4.52
N ARG A 6 11.49 15.80 -4.27
CA ARG A 6 10.57 16.52 -3.38
C ARG A 6 9.14 16.53 -3.91
N LEU A 7 8.97 16.69 -5.23
CA LEU A 7 7.66 16.63 -5.86
C LEU A 7 7.02 15.25 -5.69
N TYR A 8 7.79 14.19 -5.94
CA TYR A 8 7.34 12.80 -5.75
C TYR A 8 6.95 12.51 -4.30
N GLU A 9 7.80 12.89 -3.34
CA GLU A 9 7.50 12.73 -1.91
C GLU A 9 6.25 13.51 -1.49
N SER A 10 6.08 14.75 -1.95
CA SER A 10 4.92 15.57 -1.64
C SER A 10 3.63 15.04 -2.28
N ALA A 11 3.70 14.53 -3.51
CA ALA A 11 2.55 13.92 -4.18
C ALA A 11 2.09 12.66 -3.43
N LEU A 12 3.01 11.77 -3.08
CA LEU A 12 2.74 10.59 -2.25
C LEU A 12 2.14 10.97 -0.89
N GLU A 13 2.70 11.97 -0.23
CA GLU A 13 2.21 12.47 1.05
C GLU A 13 0.74 12.91 0.95
N TRP A 14 0.41 13.74 -0.05
CA TRP A 14 -0.97 14.18 -0.28
C TRP A 14 -1.91 13.02 -0.62
N ILE A 15 -1.48 12.08 -1.46
CA ILE A 15 -2.27 10.88 -1.80
C ILE A 15 -2.59 10.08 -0.53
N VAL A 16 -1.60 9.83 0.32
CA VAL A 16 -1.77 9.06 1.57
C VAL A 16 -2.68 9.80 2.54
N ILE A 17 -2.53 11.12 2.69
CA ILE A 17 -3.41 11.93 3.55
C ILE A 17 -4.86 11.85 3.07
N VAL A 18 -5.10 11.99 1.76
CA VAL A 18 -6.44 11.89 1.18
C VAL A 18 -7.01 10.50 1.39
N LEU A 19 -6.28 9.44 1.04
CA LEU A 19 -6.73 8.06 1.22
C LEU A 19 -7.05 7.74 2.69
N MET A 20 -6.18 8.14 3.62
CA MET A 20 -6.41 7.95 5.06
C MET A 20 -7.65 8.69 5.53
N THR A 21 -7.85 9.94 5.09
CA THR A 21 -9.01 10.74 5.46
C THR A 21 -10.29 10.15 4.92
N VAL A 22 -10.30 9.75 3.63
CA VAL A 22 -11.46 9.13 2.99
C VAL A 22 -11.80 7.82 3.69
N LEU A 23 -10.83 6.93 3.90
CA LEU A 23 -11.03 5.67 4.61
C LEU A 23 -11.59 5.90 6.02
N ALA A 24 -11.03 6.84 6.79
CA ALA A 24 -11.51 7.13 8.14
C ALA A 24 -12.95 7.66 8.16
N VAL A 25 -13.31 8.55 7.24
CA VAL A 25 -14.67 9.07 7.09
C VAL A 25 -15.62 7.96 6.70
N GLU A 26 -15.24 7.17 5.70
CA GLU A 26 -16.03 6.04 5.22
C GLU A 26 -16.34 5.06 6.35
N VAL A 27 -15.30 4.66 7.11
CA VAL A 27 -15.44 3.76 8.26
C VAL A 27 -16.35 4.32 9.34
N THR A 28 -16.20 5.62 9.63
CA THR A 28 -17.06 6.28 10.59
C THR A 28 -18.52 6.27 10.14
N VAL A 29 -18.79 6.56 8.86
CA VAL A 29 -20.14 6.50 8.28
C VAL A 29 -20.71 5.09 8.35
N GLY A 30 -19.94 4.08 7.95
CA GLY A 30 -20.36 2.68 8.01
C GLY A 30 -20.76 2.25 9.43
N VAL A 31 -19.97 2.65 10.44
CA VAL A 31 -20.27 2.38 11.86
C VAL A 31 -21.54 3.10 12.31
N VAL A 32 -21.69 4.40 11.99
CA VAL A 32 -22.87 5.18 12.39
C VAL A 32 -24.16 4.57 11.83
N PHE A 33 -24.20 4.25 10.55
CA PHE A 33 -25.37 3.62 9.95
C PHE A 33 -25.66 2.28 10.62
N ARG A 34 -24.62 1.44 10.83
CA ARG A 34 -24.77 0.15 11.50
C ARG A 34 -25.34 0.26 12.92
N THR A 35 -25.04 1.34 13.64
CA THR A 35 -25.62 1.59 14.97
C THR A 35 -27.09 1.99 14.94
N ILE A 36 -27.58 2.56 13.84
CA ILE A 36 -28.99 3.00 13.69
C ILE A 36 -29.89 1.86 13.16
N GLY A 37 -29.29 0.73 12.77
CA GLY A 37 -30.00 -0.47 12.31
C GLY A 37 -29.99 -0.67 10.80
N ASP A 38 -29.46 0.30 10.05
CA ASP A 38 -29.25 0.20 8.60
C ASP A 38 -27.79 -0.18 8.31
N SER A 39 -27.56 -1.22 7.49
CA SER A 39 -26.20 -1.58 7.08
C SER A 39 -25.98 -1.25 5.60
N LEU A 40 -25.06 -0.33 5.31
CA LEU A 40 -24.54 -0.20 3.94
C LEU A 40 -23.65 -1.41 3.64
N VAL A 41 -24.16 -2.33 2.83
CA VAL A 41 -23.47 -3.59 2.52
C VAL A 41 -22.17 -3.32 1.74
N TRP A 42 -22.14 -2.29 0.90
CA TRP A 42 -20.99 -1.95 0.06
C TRP A 42 -19.82 -1.28 0.80
N TYR A 43 -20.07 -0.75 2.00
CA TYR A 43 -19.07 0.02 2.73
C TYR A 43 -17.82 -0.83 3.09
N ASP A 44 -18.02 -2.11 3.44
CA ASP A 44 -16.90 -3.00 3.79
C ASP A 44 -15.97 -3.27 2.60
N GLU A 45 -16.55 -3.45 1.40
CA GLU A 45 -15.79 -3.65 0.16
C GLU A 45 -15.00 -2.41 -0.24
N VAL A 46 -15.62 -1.24 -0.18
CA VAL A 46 -14.96 0.02 -0.55
C VAL A 46 -13.85 0.37 0.46
N ALA A 47 -14.08 0.15 1.75
CA ALA A 47 -13.06 0.29 2.77
C ALA A 47 -11.88 -0.66 2.55
N SER A 48 -12.14 -1.91 2.14
CA SER A 48 -11.07 -2.89 1.84
C SER A 48 -10.19 -2.46 0.66
N ILE A 49 -10.81 -1.89 -0.39
CA ILE A 49 -10.09 -1.38 -1.57
C ILE A 49 -9.29 -0.13 -1.20
N LEU A 50 -9.89 0.80 -0.46
CA LEU A 50 -9.21 2.00 0.01
C LEU A 50 -8.03 1.67 0.92
N LEU A 51 -8.19 0.68 1.80
CA LEU A 51 -7.10 0.19 2.64
C LEU A 51 -5.98 -0.45 1.83
N ALA A 52 -6.30 -1.21 0.78
CA ALA A 52 -5.30 -1.77 -0.12
C ALA A 52 -4.48 -0.66 -0.80
N TRP A 53 -5.15 0.34 -1.38
CA TRP A 53 -4.48 1.50 -1.98
C TRP A 53 -3.65 2.31 -0.97
N LEU A 54 -4.20 2.55 0.22
CA LEU A 54 -3.49 3.24 1.31
C LEU A 54 -2.22 2.47 1.71
N THR A 55 -2.26 1.14 1.72
CA THR A 55 -1.10 0.30 2.06
C THR A 55 -0.01 0.40 0.98
N PHE A 56 -0.37 0.35 -0.31
CA PHE A 56 0.60 0.47 -1.40
C PHE A 56 1.22 1.87 -1.47
N TYR A 57 0.41 2.94 -1.44
CA TYR A 57 0.94 4.30 -1.47
C TYR A 57 1.65 4.68 -0.16
N GLY A 58 1.15 4.20 0.98
CA GLY A 58 1.77 4.39 2.29
C GLY A 58 3.14 3.72 2.39
N SER A 59 3.28 2.49 1.89
CA SER A 59 4.58 1.80 1.83
C SER A 59 5.55 2.49 0.86
N ALA A 60 5.06 2.96 -0.30
CA ALA A 60 5.89 3.75 -1.23
C ALA A 60 6.38 5.07 -0.60
N TYR A 61 5.50 5.78 0.10
CA TYR A 61 5.85 7.00 0.85
C TYR A 61 6.87 6.71 1.97
N ALA A 62 6.64 5.65 2.75
CA ALA A 62 7.56 5.21 3.80
C ALA A 62 8.93 4.82 3.23
N ALA A 63 8.99 4.14 2.07
CA ALA A 63 10.23 3.85 1.37
C ALA A 63 10.97 5.12 0.94
N ALA A 64 10.26 6.09 0.35
CA ALA A 64 10.84 7.35 -0.11
C ALA A 64 11.47 8.17 1.05
N LYS A 65 10.83 8.15 2.22
CA LYS A 65 11.30 8.80 3.45
C LYS A 65 12.30 7.96 4.26
N ARG A 66 12.62 6.74 3.83
CA ARG A 66 13.41 5.75 4.59
C ARG A 66 12.81 5.45 5.97
N GLY A 67 11.49 5.49 6.08
CA GLY A 67 10.72 5.22 7.29
C GLY A 67 10.35 3.75 7.49
N HIS A 68 10.71 2.84 6.58
CA HIS A 68 10.56 1.41 6.83
C HIS A 68 11.43 1.02 8.04
N ILE A 69 10.80 0.34 9.00
CA ILE A 69 11.47 -0.16 10.19
C ILE A 69 12.64 -1.03 9.73
N SER A 70 13.84 -0.55 10.02
CA SER A 70 15.09 -1.19 9.67
C SER A 70 15.97 -1.21 10.91
N CYS A 71 16.89 -2.17 10.98
CA CYS A 71 17.86 -2.29 12.06
C CYS A 71 19.25 -1.88 11.56
N PRO A 72 19.48 -0.60 11.18
CA PRO A 72 20.74 -0.17 10.59
C PRO A 72 21.92 -0.32 11.56
N GLU A 73 21.67 -0.20 12.86
CA GLU A 73 22.69 -0.37 13.90
C GLU A 73 23.26 -1.79 13.91
N LEU A 74 22.42 -2.82 13.74
CA LEU A 74 22.87 -4.21 13.70
C LEU A 74 23.85 -4.44 12.52
N VAL A 75 23.55 -3.86 11.37
CA VAL A 75 24.41 -3.93 10.17
C VAL A 75 25.69 -3.10 10.37
N ALA A 76 25.60 -1.97 11.07
CA ALA A 76 26.75 -1.11 11.37
C ALA A 76 27.76 -1.76 12.34
N MET A 77 27.30 -2.64 13.23
CA MET A 77 28.16 -3.39 14.17
C MET A 77 28.96 -4.53 13.52
N MET A 78 28.65 -4.90 12.26
CA MET A 78 29.33 -5.99 11.55
C MET A 78 30.70 -5.58 10.99
N ALA A 79 31.63 -6.54 10.91
CA ALA A 79 32.88 -6.37 10.18
C ALA A 79 32.64 -6.07 8.67
N PRO A 80 33.59 -5.46 7.95
CA PRO A 80 33.38 -4.97 6.58
C PRO A 80 32.90 -6.03 5.58
N GLY A 81 33.39 -7.28 5.70
CA GLY A 81 33.00 -8.40 4.84
C GLY A 81 31.52 -8.80 4.99
N PRO A 82 31.06 -9.26 6.17
CA PRO A 82 29.66 -9.63 6.39
C PRO A 82 28.70 -8.46 6.18
N ARG A 83 29.11 -7.21 6.47
CA ARG A 83 28.30 -6.02 6.22
C ARG A 83 27.92 -5.88 4.74
N LEU A 84 28.88 -6.08 3.83
CA LEU A 84 28.63 -6.03 2.40
C LEU A 84 27.69 -7.16 1.95
N ALA A 85 27.95 -8.39 2.40
CA ALA A 85 27.11 -9.54 2.06
C ALA A 85 25.65 -9.36 2.50
N VAL A 86 25.43 -8.90 3.74
CA VAL A 86 24.07 -8.64 4.27
C VAL A 86 23.39 -7.51 3.50
N THR A 87 24.11 -6.43 3.18
CA THR A 87 23.55 -5.30 2.43
C THR A 87 23.09 -5.75 1.03
N ILE A 88 23.91 -6.55 0.33
CA ILE A 88 23.56 -7.09 -0.98
C ILE A 88 22.37 -8.04 -0.86
N LEU A 89 22.36 -8.93 0.14
CA LEU A 89 21.25 -9.85 0.37
C LEU A 89 19.93 -9.11 0.58
N VAL A 90 19.93 -8.07 1.42
CA VAL A 90 18.74 -7.24 1.67
C VAL A 90 18.25 -6.59 0.37
N GLU A 91 19.15 -6.00 -0.42
CA GLU A 91 18.77 -5.36 -1.67
C GLU A 91 18.18 -6.37 -2.67
N VAL A 92 18.79 -7.56 -2.79
CA VAL A 92 18.28 -8.65 -3.64
C VAL A 92 16.91 -9.12 -3.16
N LEU A 93 16.68 -9.25 -1.86
CA LEU A 93 15.39 -9.63 -1.30
C LEU A 93 14.32 -8.57 -1.57
N VAL A 94 14.65 -7.29 -1.43
CA VAL A 94 13.74 -6.18 -1.73
C VAL A 94 13.35 -6.17 -3.22
N ILE A 95 14.33 -6.28 -4.12
CA ILE A 95 14.09 -6.36 -5.56
C ILE A 95 13.26 -7.59 -5.91
N GLY A 96 13.60 -8.75 -5.34
CA GLY A 96 12.87 -10.00 -5.54
C GLY A 96 11.43 -9.92 -5.06
N PHE A 97 11.18 -9.29 -3.91
CA PHE A 97 9.85 -9.04 -3.39
C PHE A 97 9.01 -8.15 -4.32
N PHE A 98 9.56 -7.03 -4.79
CA PHE A 98 8.86 -6.16 -5.74
C PHE A 98 8.61 -6.83 -7.09
N ALA A 99 9.56 -7.63 -7.59
CA ALA A 99 9.37 -8.40 -8.81
C ALA A 99 8.25 -9.44 -8.66
N LEU A 100 8.22 -10.15 -7.53
CA LEU A 100 7.16 -11.10 -7.22
C LEU A 100 5.80 -10.41 -7.11
N LEU A 101 5.71 -9.27 -6.40
CA LEU A 101 4.47 -8.49 -6.33
C LEU A 101 4.00 -8.02 -7.71
N GLY A 102 4.93 -7.59 -8.57
CA GLY A 102 4.60 -7.18 -9.95
C GLY A 102 4.03 -8.33 -10.78
N VAL A 103 4.64 -9.52 -10.70
CA VAL A 103 4.18 -10.71 -11.44
C VAL A 103 2.83 -11.19 -10.91
N ILE A 104 2.67 -11.31 -9.60
CA ILE A 104 1.42 -11.76 -9.00
C ILE A 104 0.30 -10.76 -9.25
N GLY A 105 0.58 -9.45 -9.10
CA GLY A 105 -0.38 -8.40 -9.40
C GLY A 105 -0.85 -8.46 -10.86
N TRP A 106 0.06 -8.71 -11.80
CA TRP A 106 -0.29 -8.87 -13.20
C TRP A 106 -1.21 -10.08 -13.44
N GLN A 107 -0.88 -11.24 -12.86
CA GLN A 107 -1.70 -12.45 -12.97
C GLN A 107 -3.10 -12.25 -12.36
N VAL A 108 -3.16 -11.56 -11.23
CA VAL A 108 -4.41 -11.23 -10.53
C VAL A 108 -5.29 -10.35 -11.42
N LEU A 109 -4.75 -9.35 -12.10
CA LEU A 109 -5.54 -8.51 -13.03
C LEU A 109 -6.19 -9.31 -14.17
N GLU A 110 -5.50 -10.32 -14.70
CA GLU A 110 -6.07 -11.20 -15.75
C GLU A 110 -7.23 -12.05 -15.21
N VAL A 111 -7.13 -12.53 -13.97
CA VAL A 111 -8.16 -13.35 -13.32
C VAL A 111 -9.40 -12.50 -12.98
N LEU A 112 -9.20 -11.30 -12.45
CA LEU A 112 -10.28 -10.40 -12.02
C LEU A 112 -10.87 -9.56 -13.15
N ALA A 113 -10.40 -9.72 -14.40
CA ALA A 113 -10.77 -8.86 -15.53
C ALA A 113 -12.29 -8.80 -15.79
N THR A 114 -13.02 -9.89 -15.50
CA THR A 114 -14.47 -10.01 -15.71
C THR A 114 -15.29 -9.91 -14.42
N ASP A 115 -14.64 -9.77 -13.27
CA ASP A 115 -15.33 -9.76 -11.98
C ASP A 115 -15.85 -8.35 -11.64
N THR A 116 -16.86 -8.30 -10.77
CA THR A 116 -17.45 -7.06 -10.24
C THR A 116 -17.56 -7.16 -8.72
N LEU A 117 -17.71 -6.01 -8.07
CA LEU A 117 -17.95 -5.96 -6.64
C LEU A 117 -19.25 -6.70 -6.28
N VAL A 118 -19.19 -7.54 -5.24
CA VAL A 118 -20.34 -8.36 -4.84
C VAL A 118 -21.50 -7.47 -4.38
N SER A 119 -21.18 -6.37 -3.69
CA SER A 119 -22.16 -5.40 -3.19
C SER A 119 -22.48 -4.29 -4.19
N LEU A 120 -21.64 -4.08 -5.21
CA LEU A 120 -21.81 -3.07 -6.27
C LEU A 120 -21.59 -3.69 -7.67
N PRO A 121 -22.58 -4.41 -8.22
CA PRO A 121 -22.41 -5.17 -9.47
C PRO A 121 -22.09 -4.32 -10.71
N SER A 122 -22.29 -3.00 -10.64
CA SER A 122 -21.95 -2.06 -11.70
C SER A 122 -20.49 -1.60 -11.68
N VAL A 123 -19.73 -1.94 -10.62
CA VAL A 123 -18.32 -1.53 -10.44
C VAL A 123 -17.42 -2.75 -10.66
N PRO A 124 -16.55 -2.74 -11.69
CA PRO A 124 -15.57 -3.81 -11.90
C PRO A 124 -14.47 -3.76 -10.83
N VAL A 125 -13.97 -4.92 -10.41
CA VAL A 125 -12.85 -5.03 -9.46
C VAL A 125 -11.47 -4.83 -10.09
N SER A 126 -11.41 -4.76 -11.42
CA SER A 126 -10.19 -4.61 -12.19
C SER A 126 -9.67 -3.18 -12.31
N PHE A 127 -10.35 -2.18 -11.70
CA PHE A 127 -9.99 -0.75 -11.74
C PHE A 127 -9.77 -0.14 -10.35
#